data_AF-A0A3A5VS19-F1
#
_entry.id   AF-A0A3A5VS19-F1
#
_cell.length_a   1.000
_cell.length_b   1.000
_cell.length_c   1.000
_cell.angle_alpha   90.00
_cell.angle_beta   90.00
_cell.angle_gamma   90.00
#
_symmetry.space_group_name_H-M   'P 1'
#
loop_
_entity.id
_entity.type
_entity.pdbx_description
1 polymer ?
#
loop_
_entity_poly.entity_id
_entity_poly.type
_entity_poly.pdbx_seq_one_letter_code
_entity_poly.pdbx_strand_id
1 'polypeptide(L)'
;MGKNWNTIWRYVHLTLGLVLVAYHARIAYYHQGMFGVTSVWSAETDKFISTVFIFFVMWTGLAKWPIYPWYKKRQNRKKREAKAEAAAEAAEA
;
A
#
# COMPACT_ATOMS: atom_id res chain seq x y z
N MET A 1 -19.35 1.43 12.08
CA MET A 1 -18.61 1.28 10.81
C MET A 1 -17.21 0.75 11.13
N GLY A 2 -16.96 -0.56 11.02
CA GLY A 2 -15.68 -1.15 11.41
C GLY A 2 -14.53 -0.64 10.53
N LYS A 3 -13.45 -0.14 11.13
CA LYS A 3 -12.29 0.38 10.38
C LYS A 3 -11.76 -0.70 9.43
N ASN A 4 -11.89 -0.45 8.12
CA ASN A 4 -11.40 -1.37 7.10
C ASN A 4 -9.87 -1.26 7.03
N TRP A 5 -9.20 -2.09 7.83
CA TRP A 5 -7.74 -2.12 7.97
C TRP A 5 -7.03 -2.28 6.63
N ASN A 6 -7.62 -3.05 5.70
CA ASN A 6 -7.10 -3.22 4.35
C ASN A 6 -7.12 -1.90 3.55
N THR A 7 -8.18 -1.12 3.70
CA THR A 7 -8.28 0.22 3.09
C THR A 7 -7.23 1.18 3.66
N ILE A 8 -7.02 1.16 4.99
CA ILE A 8 -6.01 2.00 5.64
C ILE A 8 -4.61 1.66 5.13
N TRP A 9 -4.21 0.39 5.15
CA TRP A 9 -2.90 -0.03 4.65
C TRP A 9 -2.70 0.26 3.16
N ARG A 10 -3.77 0.16 2.35
CA ARG A 10 -3.72 0.57 0.94
C ARG A 10 -3.37 2.06 0.82
N TYR A 11 -4.07 2.93 1.55
CA TYR A 11 -3.79 4.36 1.49
C TYR A 11 -2.40 4.70 2.03
N VAL A 12 -1.96 4.06 3.12
CA VAL A 12 -0.58 4.23 3.63
C VAL A 12 0.44 3.85 2.55
N HIS A 13 0.29 2.70 1.89
CA HIS A 13 1.20 2.28 0.83
C HIS A 13 1.21 3.24 -0.37
N LEU A 14 0.03 3.70 -0.80
CA LEU A 14 -0.08 4.66 -1.91
C LEU A 14 0.57 6.00 -1.58
N THR A 15 0.35 6.52 -0.36
CA THR A 15 0.97 7.76 0.10
C THR A 15 2.49 7.63 0.15
N LEU A 16 3.02 6.54 0.72
CA LEU A 16 4.46 6.28 0.74
C LEU A 16 5.04 6.11 -0.67
N GLY A 17 4.34 5.37 -1.54
CA GLY A 17 4.73 5.21 -2.94
C GLY A 17 4.79 6.54 -3.70
N LEU A 18 3.84 7.44 -3.46
CA LEU A 18 3.82 8.76 -4.08
C LEU A 18 5.05 9.60 -3.67
N VAL A 19 5.45 9.54 -2.40
CA VAL A 19 6.68 10.20 -1.92
C VAL A 19 7.91 9.65 -2.63
N LEU A 20 7.98 8.34 -2.85
CA LEU A 20 9.09 7.71 -3.60
C LEU A 20 9.13 8.15 -5.06
N VAL A 21 7.96 8.31 -5.70
CA VAL A 21 7.86 8.84 -7.07
C VAL A 21 8.38 10.28 -7.10
N ALA A 22 7.97 11.12 -6.16
CA ALA A 22 8.45 12.50 -6.08
C ALA A 22 9.97 12.59 -5.85
N TYR A 23 10.50 11.73 -4.97
CA TYR A 23 11.94 11.62 -4.73
C TYR A 23 12.73 11.30 -6.01
N HIS A 24 12.32 10.25 -6.74
CA HIS A 24 12.96 9.87 -8.01
C HIS A 24 12.74 10.89 -9.12
N ALA A 25 11.56 11.51 -9.17
CA ALA A 25 11.25 12.54 -10.15
C ALA A 25 12.21 13.73 -10.02
N ARG A 26 12.52 14.20 -8.80
CA ARG A 26 13.50 15.27 -8.61
C ARG A 26 14.89 14.88 -9.11
N ILE A 27 15.34 13.65 -8.85
CA ILE A 27 16.63 13.15 -9.34
C ILE A 27 16.64 13.15 -10.87
N ALA A 28 15.58 12.64 -11.50
CA ALA A 28 15.45 12.64 -12.96
C ALA A 28 15.44 14.07 -13.52
N TYR A 29 14.71 15.00 -12.89
CA TYR A 29 14.62 16.39 -13.32
C TYR A 29 15.96 17.12 -13.21
N TYR A 30 16.75 16.85 -12.16
CA TYR A 30 18.11 17.37 -12.07
C TYR A 30 18.98 16.89 -13.24
N HIS A 31 18.96 15.59 -13.54
CA HIS A 31 19.75 15.02 -14.63
C HIS A 31 19.28 15.46 -16.02
N GLN A 32 17.99 15.77 -16.18
CA GLN A 32 17.40 16.23 -17.44
C GLN A 32 17.35 17.76 -17.57
N GLY A 33 17.78 18.51 -16.55
CA GLY A 33 17.69 19.97 -16.52
C GLY A 33 16.26 20.51 -16.57
N MET A 34 15.29 19.73 -16.11
CA MET A 34 13.86 20.08 -16.17
C MET A 34 13.39 20.80 -14.90
N PHE A 35 12.35 21.63 -15.04
CA PHE A 35 11.65 22.29 -13.94
C PHE A 35 12.53 23.16 -13.00
N GLY A 36 13.67 23.64 -13.49
CA GLY A 36 14.57 24.51 -12.71
C GLY A 36 15.25 23.82 -11.51
N VAL A 37 15.30 22.48 -11.51
CA VAL A 37 15.96 21.72 -10.44
C VAL A 37 17.46 21.73 -10.64
N THR A 38 18.18 22.42 -9.76
CA THR A 38 19.65 22.60 -9.84
C THR A 38 20.44 21.76 -8.85
N SER A 39 19.76 20.96 -8.02
CA SER A 39 20.42 20.11 -7.02
C SER A 39 19.62 18.85 -6.71
N VAL A 40 20.37 17.79 -6.37
CA VAL A 40 19.84 16.53 -5.83
C VAL A 40 19.59 16.62 -4.33
N TRP A 41 19.08 15.53 -3.75
CA TRP A 41 18.87 15.37 -2.31
C TRP A 41 20.21 15.27 -1.56
N SER A 42 20.17 15.53 -0.25
CA SER A 42 21.36 15.37 0.60
C SER A 42 21.69 13.89 0.81
N ALA A 43 22.96 13.59 1.08
CA ALA A 43 23.40 12.22 1.37
C ALA A 43 22.65 11.56 2.54
N GLU A 44 22.23 12.36 3.53
CA GLU A 44 21.40 11.89 4.64
C GLU A 44 20.00 11.45 4.16
N THR A 45 19.39 12.22 3.26
CA THR A 45 18.08 11.90 2.67
C THR A 45 18.17 10.63 1.83
N ASP A 46 19.21 10.50 1.01
CA ASP A 46 19.44 9.33 0.17
C ASP A 46 19.64 8.08 1.02
N LYS A 47 20.41 8.20 2.11
CA LYS A 47 20.60 7.11 3.09
C LYS A 47 19.29 6.72 3.74
N PHE A 48 18.49 7.68 4.21
CA PHE A 48 17.19 7.40 4.83
C PHE A 48 16.24 6.71 3.86
N ILE A 49 16.14 7.21 2.62
CA ILE A 49 15.25 6.64 1.62
C ILE A 49 15.68 5.23 1.24
N SER A 50 16.97 5.02 1.01
CA SER A 50 17.51 3.72 0.58
C SER A 50 17.45 2.64 1.66
N THR A 51 17.69 3.01 2.94
CA THR A 51 17.78 2.03 4.02
C THR A 51 16.46 1.76 4.72
N VAL A 52 15.64 2.81 4.90
CA VAL A 52 14.41 2.73 5.71
C VAL A 52 13.18 2.82 4.81
N PHE A 53 13.09 3.88 4.01
CA PHE A 53 11.84 4.20 3.32
C PHE A 53 11.45 3.18 2.24
N ILE A 54 12.39 2.76 1.40
CA ILE A 54 12.17 1.71 0.39
C ILE A 54 11.75 0.41 1.05
N PHE A 55 12.38 0.03 2.17
CA PHE A 55 12.02 -1.17 2.92
C PHE A 55 10.57 -1.12 3.41
N PHE A 56 10.12 0.02 3.96
CA PHE A 56 8.73 0.21 4.38
C PHE A 56 7.73 0.14 3.20
N VAL A 57 8.06 0.73 2.05
CA VAL A 57 7.18 0.69 0.87
C VAL A 57 7.11 -0.74 0.32
N MET A 58 8.24 -1.43 0.22
CA MET A 58 8.27 -2.84 -0.18
C MET A 58 7.52 -3.73 0.81
N TRP A 59 7.68 -3.53 2.11
CA TRP A 59 6.96 -4.28 3.13
C TRP A 59 5.43 -4.10 3.01
N THR A 60 4.97 -2.85 2.92
CA THR A 60 3.53 -2.55 2.79
C THR A 60 2.93 -3.02 1.46
N GLY A 61 3.75 -3.19 0.41
CA GLY A 61 3.35 -3.69 -0.91
C GLY A 61 3.43 -5.20 -1.09
N LEU A 62 4.63 -5.78 -0.90
CA LEU A 62 4.99 -7.18 -1.18
C LEU A 62 4.82 -8.11 0.03
N ALA A 63 5.06 -7.67 1.27
CA ALA A 63 5.00 -8.60 2.41
C ALA A 63 3.56 -9.10 2.67
N LYS A 64 2.54 -8.40 2.16
CA LYS A 64 1.16 -8.90 2.19
C LYS A 64 0.89 -10.01 1.17
N TRP A 65 1.70 -10.18 0.12
CA TRP A 65 1.46 -11.18 -0.94
C TRP A 65 1.44 -12.63 -0.44
N PRO A 66 2.40 -13.12 0.38
CA PRO A 66 2.34 -14.48 0.91
C PRO A 66 1.15 -14.70 1.87
N ILE A 67 0.67 -13.66 2.54
CA ILE A 67 -0.46 -13.73 3.47
C ILE A 67 -1.80 -13.55 2.74
N TYR A 68 -1.80 -12.97 1.54
CA TYR A 68 -3.00 -12.63 0.77
C TYR A 68 -3.90 -13.83 0.45
N PRO A 69 -3.39 -15.01 0.01
CA PRO A 69 -4.23 -16.18 -0.23
C PRO A 69 -4.99 -16.64 1.02
N TRP A 70 -4.33 -16.63 2.17
CA TRP A 70 -4.93 -17.03 3.45
C TRP A 70 -5.98 -16.02 3.93
N TYR A 71 -5.66 -14.73 3.82
CA TYR A 71 -6.59 -13.64 4.11
C TYR A 71 -7.85 -13.72 3.23
N LYS A 72 -7.69 -13.91 1.91
CA LYS A 72 -8.79 -14.03 0.95
C LYS A 72 -9.65 -15.27 1.21
N LYS A 73 -9.03 -16.42 1.54
CA LYS A 73 -9.74 -17.64 1.93
C LYS A 73 -10.62 -17.40 3.16
N ARG A 74 -10.09 -16.72 4.19
CA ARG A 74 -10.83 -16.37 5.40
C ARG A 74 -11.98 -15.39 5.12
N GLN A 75 -11.76 -14.39 4.28
CA GLN A 75 -12.79 -13.42 3.91
C GLN A 75 -13.93 -14.06 3.11
N ASN A 76 -13.61 -14.94 2.16
CA ASN A 76 -14.62 -15.66 1.36
C ASN A 76 -15.45 -16.62 2.21
N ARG A 77 -14.86 -17.27 3.22
CA ARG A 77 -15.61 -18.13 4.16
C ARG A 77 -16.68 -17.33 4.91
N LYS A 78 -16.31 -16.19 5.50
CA LYS A 78 -17.26 -15.30 6.18
C LYS A 78 -18.39 -14.80 5.26
N LYS A 79 -18.07 -14.51 3.99
CA LYS A 79 -19.09 -14.10 3.01
C LYS A 79 -20.06 -15.24 2.65
N ARG A 80 -19.60 -16.49 2.67
CA ARG A 80 -20.45 -17.66 2.43
C ARG A 80 -21.36 -17.94 3.63
N GLU A 81 -20.82 -17.85 4.83
CA GLU A 81 -21.58 -17.99 6.09
C GLU A 81 -22.69 -16.95 6.16
N ALA A 82 -22.38 -15.65 5.95
CA ALA A 82 -23.39 -14.59 5.95
C ALA A 82 -24.46 -14.74 4.85
N LYS A 83 -24.10 -15.29 3.68
CA LYS A 83 -25.08 -15.60 2.63
C LYS A 83 -25.99 -16.77 3.01
N ALA A 84 -25.47 -17.76 3.72
CA ALA A 84 -26.26 -18.89 4.21
C ALA A 84 -27.22 -18.45 5.32
N GLU A 85 -26.76 -17.60 6.24
CA GLU A 85 -27.60 -16.99 7.29
C GLU A 85 -28.73 -16.15 6.68
N ALA A 86 -28.42 -15.26 5.74
CA ALA A 86 -29.46 -14.45 5.07
C ALA A 86 -30.45 -15.29 4.24
N ALA A 87 -29.99 -16.41 3.65
CA ALA A 87 -30.87 -17.32 2.92
C ALA A 87 -31.77 -18.15 3.87
N ALA A 88 -31.27 -18.50 5.07
CA ALA A 88 -32.07 -19.15 6.09
C ALA A 88 -33.12 -18.21 6.67
N GLU A 89 -32.75 -16.96 7.01
CA GLU A 89 -33.70 -15.94 7.47
C GLU A 89 -34.79 -15.65 6.41
N ALA A 90 -34.42 -15.61 5.12
CA ALA A 90 -35.38 -15.42 4.04
C ALA A 90 -36.26 -16.65 3.75
N ALA A 91 -35.90 -17.84 4.22
CA ALA A 91 -36.71 -19.05 4.09
C ALA A 91 -37.64 -19.28 5.30
N GLU A 92 -37.34 -18.67 6.45
CA GLU A 92 -38.18 -18.68 7.65
C GLU A 92 -39.18 -17.52 7.72
N ALA A 93 -39.05 -16.50 6.86
CA ALA A 93 -39.97 -15.36 6.70
C ALA A 93 -41.03 -15.61 5.61
#